data_AF-A0A1B9BZ35-F1
#
_entry.id   AF-A0A1B9BZ35-F1
#
_cell.length_a   1.000
_cell.length_b   1.000
_cell.length_c   1.000
_cell.angle_alpha   90.00
_cell.angle_beta   90.00
_cell.angle_gamma   90.00
#
_symmetry.space_group_name_H-M   'P 1'
#
loop_
_entity.id
_entity.type
_entity.pdbx_description
1 polymer ?
#
loop_
_entity_poly.entity_id
_entity_poly.type
_entity_poly.pdbx_seq_one_letter_code
_entity_poly.pdbx_strand_id
1 'polypeptide(L)'
;MTMLRDLLTPFQSDFSDTRLGRERSHWFIFTLLAVIVPFTSSMSSNLLRSLQTLFGLNVNARRFYLFMASTHLAWDRLWPIAWNLIPSPWSTGA
;
A
#
# COMPACT_ATOMS: atom_id res chain seq x y z
N MET A 1 -13.12 -7.87 14.00
CA MET A 1 -13.54 -7.30 12.70
C MET A 1 -12.61 -6.15 12.35
N THR A 2 -11.49 -6.47 11.71
CA THR A 2 -10.49 -5.49 11.30
C THR A 2 -10.06 -5.87 9.90
N MET A 3 -10.95 -5.66 8.93
CA MET A 3 -10.75 -5.89 7.51
C MET A 3 -9.40 -5.38 7.00
N LEU A 4 -8.92 -4.26 7.56
CA LEU A 4 -7.59 -3.72 7.33
C LEU A 4 -6.47 -4.63 7.85
N ARG A 5 -6.56 -5.10 9.10
CA ARG A 5 -5.55 -6.01 9.70
C ARG A 5 -5.50 -7.34 8.97
N ASP A 6 -6.67 -7.86 8.59
CA ASP A 6 -6.81 -9.11 7.84
C ASP A 6 -6.20 -8.99 6.43
N LEU A 7 -6.06 -7.76 5.93
CA LEU A 7 -5.47 -7.43 4.63
C LEU A 7 -3.96 -7.13 4.70
N LEU A 8 -3.49 -6.46 5.75
CA LEU A 8 -2.08 -6.07 5.89
C LEU A 8 -1.14 -7.26 6.12
N THR A 9 -1.55 -8.26 6.89
CA THR A 9 -0.72 -9.43 7.20
C THR A 9 -0.37 -10.28 5.97
N PRO A 10 -1.34 -10.70 5.13
CA PRO A 10 -1.03 -11.45 3.92
C PRO A 10 -0.18 -10.67 2.91
N PHE A 11 -0.39 -9.35 2.80
CA PHE A 11 0.48 -8.50 1.98
C PHE A 11 1.92 -8.47 2.48
N GLN A 12 2.14 -8.40 3.79
CA GLN A 12 3.49 -8.40 4.34
C GLN A 12 4.23 -9.71 4.08
N SER A 13 3.52 -10.84 4.15
CA SER A 13 4.09 -12.18 3.98
C SER A 13 4.42 -12.56 2.54
N ASP A 14 3.90 -11.85 1.54
CA ASP A 14 4.19 -12.14 0.12
C ASP A 14 5.56 -11.59 -0.33
N PHE A 15 6.14 -10.66 0.44
CA PHE A 15 7.49 -10.18 0.18
C PHE A 15 8.52 -11.20 0.65
N SER A 16 9.64 -11.28 -0.09
CA SER A 16 10.73 -12.19 0.29
C SER A 16 11.32 -11.84 1.66
N ASP A 17 11.75 -12.86 2.41
CA ASP A 17 12.32 -12.67 3.76
C ASP A 17 13.79 -12.19 3.74
N THR A 18 14.21 -11.65 2.60
CA THR A 18 15.50 -10.97 2.46
C THR A 18 15.41 -9.58 3.07
N ARG A 19 16.55 -8.97 3.43
CA ARG A 19 16.58 -7.58 3.95
C ARG A 19 15.83 -6.60 3.04
N LEU A 20 16.05 -6.73 1.73
CA LEU A 20 15.44 -5.86 0.72
C LEU A 20 13.95 -6.15 0.52
N GLY A 21 13.52 -7.41 0.66
CA GLY A 21 12.10 -7.77 0.65
C GLY A 21 11.34 -7.22 1.86
N ARG A 22 11.93 -7.29 3.06
CA ARG A 22 11.38 -6.68 4.28
C ARG A 22 11.26 -5.16 4.18
N GLU A 23 12.26 -4.48 3.62
CA GLU A 23 12.19 -3.04 3.37
C GLU A 23 11.03 -2.70 2.43
N ARG A 24 10.90 -3.42 1.31
CA ARG A 24 9.81 -3.21 0.33
C ARG A 24 8.42 -3.46 0.94
N SER A 25 8.28 -4.50 1.74
CA SER A 25 7.07 -4.81 2.49
C SER A 25 6.65 -3.65 3.38
N HIS A 26 7.61 -3.07 4.11
CA HIS A 26 7.40 -1.89 4.94
C HIS A 26 6.89 -0.68 4.15
N TRP A 27 7.55 -0.34 3.04
CA TRP A 27 7.17 0.78 2.18
C TRP A 27 5.76 0.62 1.60
N PHE A 28 5.43 -0.59 1.14
CA PHE A 28 4.14 -0.89 0.53
C PHE A 28 2.99 -0.69 1.53
N ILE A 29 3.12 -1.25 2.73
CA ILE A 29 2.09 -1.22 3.77
C ILE A 29 1.79 0.22 4.21
N PHE A 30 2.81 1.02 4.47
CA PHE A 30 2.60 2.41 4.89
C PHE A 30 2.03 3.29 3.77
N THR A 31 2.37 3.00 2.52
CA THR A 31 1.75 3.67 1.36
C THR A 31 0.27 3.35 1.28
N LEU A 32 -0.10 2.07 1.44
CA LEU A 32 -1.49 1.63 1.42
C LEU A 32 -2.30 2.26 2.57
N LEU A 33 -1.73 2.32 3.78
CA LEU A 33 -2.35 3.01 4.90
C LEU A 33 -2.55 4.51 4.62
N ALA A 34 -1.58 5.17 3.99
CA ALA A 34 -1.68 6.57 3.60
C ALA A 34 -2.75 6.84 2.51
N VAL A 35 -3.06 5.84 1.68
CA VAL A 35 -4.18 5.89 0.70
C VAL A 35 -5.53 5.76 1.41
N ILE A 36 -5.62 4.85 2.38
CA ILE A 36 -6.88 4.51 3.07
C ILE A 36 -7.28 5.59 4.07
N VAL A 37 -6.31 6.31 4.66
CA VAL A 37 -6.56 7.38 5.63
C VAL A 37 -7.06 8.65 4.90
N PRO A 38 -8.34 9.06 5.05
CA PRO A 38 -8.91 10.15 4.28
C PRO A 38 -8.60 11.47 4.99
N PHE A 39 -7.46 12.10 4.68
CA PHE A 39 -7.08 13.35 5.36
C PHE A 39 -7.31 14.64 4.54
N THR A 40 -7.30 14.65 3.19
CA THR A 40 -7.63 15.87 2.41
C THR A 40 -8.04 15.58 0.95
N SER A 41 -8.68 16.56 0.28
CA SER A 41 -9.20 16.53 -1.11
C SER A 41 -8.15 16.42 -2.23
N SER A 42 -6.85 16.39 -1.90
CA SER A 42 -5.75 16.26 -2.86
C SER A 42 -4.93 15.01 -2.56
N MET A 43 -5.28 13.91 -3.23
CA MET A 43 -4.84 12.55 -2.92
C MET A 43 -3.30 12.38 -2.87
N SER A 44 -2.56 12.95 -3.82
CA SER A 44 -1.10 12.75 -3.97
C SER A 44 -0.25 13.60 -3.02
N SER A 45 -0.62 14.87 -2.80
CA SER A 45 0.06 15.73 -1.81
C SER A 45 -0.26 15.30 -0.38
N ASN A 46 -1.42 14.67 -0.17
CA ASN A 46 -1.79 14.08 1.11
C ASN A 46 -1.03 12.79 1.42
N LEU A 47 -0.71 11.97 0.41
CA LEU A 47 0.01 10.71 0.57
C LEU A 47 1.42 10.90 1.13
N LEU A 48 2.24 11.74 0.48
CA LEU A 48 3.60 12.04 0.96
C LEU A 48 3.58 12.64 2.37
N ARG A 49 2.64 13.56 2.62
CA ARG A 49 2.49 14.17 3.94
C ARG A 49 2.10 13.13 5.00
N SER A 50 1.13 12.27 4.71
CA SER A 50 0.70 11.20 5.62
C SER A 50 1.82 10.21 5.91
N LEU A 51 2.60 9.82 4.90
CA LEU A 51 3.80 8.99 5.07
C LEU A 51 4.79 9.63 6.04
N GLN A 52 5.05 10.93 5.92
CA GLN A 52 5.99 11.65 6.76
C GLN A 52 5.45 11.93 8.17
N THR A 53 4.22 12.42 8.28
CA THR A 53 3.68 12.97 9.53
C THR A 53 2.93 11.94 10.37
N LEU A 54 2.24 10.99 9.75
CA LEU A 54 1.45 9.97 10.48
C LEU A 54 2.24 8.68 10.68
N PHE A 55 3.02 8.29 9.68
CA PHE A 55 3.77 7.03 9.70
C PHE A 55 5.27 7.21 9.97
N GLY A 56 5.75 8.45 10.08
CA GLY A 56 7.14 8.76 10.45
C GLY A 56 8.19 8.41 9.38
N LEU A 57 7.77 8.18 8.12
CA LEU A 57 8.68 7.81 7.04
C LEU A 57 9.37 9.05 6.46
N ASN A 58 10.69 9.10 6.62
CA ASN A 58 11.51 10.18 6.06
C ASN A 58 11.86 9.90 4.58
N VAL A 59 10.88 10.11 3.69
CA VAL A 59 11.09 10.07 2.23
C VAL A 59 10.93 11.46 1.62
N ASN A 60 11.81 11.83 0.70
CA ASN A 60 11.71 13.09 -0.01
C ASN A 60 10.74 12.98 -1.21
N ALA A 61 10.22 14.14 -1.63
CA ALA A 61 9.24 14.20 -2.72
C ALA A 61 9.73 13.54 -4.01
N ARG A 62 11.00 13.75 -4.38
CA ARG A 62 11.58 13.16 -5.60
C ARG A 62 11.51 11.63 -5.59
N ARG A 63 11.92 10.99 -4.50
CA ARG A 63 11.88 9.53 -4.36
C ARG A 63 10.45 9.01 -4.33
N PHE A 64 9.56 9.70 -3.64
CA PHE A 64 8.13 9.35 -3.60
C PHE A 64 7.51 9.37 -5.01
N TYR A 65 7.67 10.47 -5.75
CA TYR A 65 7.08 10.58 -7.09
C TYR A 65 7.74 9.63 -8.10
N LEU A 66 9.03 9.33 -7.96
CA LEU A 66 9.71 8.36 -8.81
C LEU A 66 9.27 6.91 -8.51
N PHE A 67 8.95 6.60 -7.25
CA PHE A 67 8.32 5.35 -6.87
C PHE A 67 6.89 5.26 -7.43
N MET A 68 6.08 6.30 -7.27
CA MET A 68 4.70 6.35 -7.78
C MET A 68 4.62 6.22 -9.31
N ALA A 69 5.61 6.78 -10.03
CA ALA A 69 5.70 6.67 -11.49
C ALA A 69 6.37 5.39 -11.99
N SER A 70 6.79 4.48 -11.09
CA SER A 70 7.54 3.29 -11.47
C SER A 70 6.64 2.25 -12.14
N THR A 71 7.02 1.83 -13.34
CA THR A 71 6.39 0.71 -14.07
C THR A 71 6.84 -0.66 -13.57
N HIS A 72 7.83 -0.71 -12.66
CA HIS A 72 8.42 -1.94 -12.13
C HIS A 72 7.77 -2.43 -10.83
N LEU A 73 6.68 -1.80 -10.41
CA LEU A 73 5.86 -2.35 -9.33
C LEU A 73 5.32 -3.71 -9.78
N ALA A 74 5.47 -4.73 -8.92
CA ALA A 74 5.08 -6.11 -9.21
C ALA A 74 3.54 -6.27 -9.13
N TRP A 75 2.82 -5.47 -9.93
CA TRP A 75 1.37 -5.40 -9.93
C TRP A 75 0.71 -6.76 -10.15
N ASP A 76 1.31 -7.61 -10.99
CA ASP A 76 0.84 -8.98 -11.24
C ASP A 76 0.74 -9.84 -9.96
N ARG A 77 1.56 -9.55 -8.95
CA ARG A 77 1.53 -10.23 -7.64
C ARG A 77 0.71 -9.48 -6.61
N LEU A 78 0.81 -8.15 -6.60
CA LEU A 78 0.11 -7.31 -5.63
C LEU A 78 -1.41 -7.29 -5.87
N TRP A 79 -1.84 -7.35 -7.13
CA TRP A 79 -3.24 -7.24 -7.52
C TRP A 79 -4.11 -8.43 -7.06
N PRO A 80 -3.73 -9.71 -7.27
CA PRO A 80 -4.49 -10.85 -6.76
C PRO A 80 -4.66 -10.84 -5.23
N ILE A 81 -3.65 -10.40 -4.49
CA ILE A 81 -3.72 -10.33 -3.02
C ILE A 81 -4.74 -9.29 -2.59
N ALA A 82 -4.72 -8.10 -3.19
CA ALA A 82 -5.73 -7.07 -2.95
C ALA A 82 -7.14 -7.58 -3.23
N TRP A 83 -7.30 -8.31 -4.34
CA TRP A 83 -8.60 -8.81 -4.80
C TRP A 83 -9.18 -9.88 -3.86
N ASN A 84 -8.33 -10.79 -3.37
CA ASN A 84 -8.76 -11.88 -2.49
C ASN A 84 -9.16 -11.41 -1.08
N LEU A 85 -8.80 -10.18 -0.70
CA LEU A 85 -9.09 -9.60 0.61
C LEU A 85 -10.39 -8.79 0.65
N ILE A 86 -11.05 -8.61 -0.50
CA ILE A 86 -12.39 -8.05 -0.59
C ILE A 86 -13.41 -9.18 -0.33
N PRO A 87 -14.19 -9.16 0.77
CA PRO A 87 -15.25 -10.12 1.00
C PRO A 87 -16.30 -9.95 -0.10
N SER A 88 -16.65 -11.05 -0.76
CA SER A 88 -17.57 -11.10 -1.91
C SER A 88 -17.15 -10.22 -3.12
N PRO A 89 -16.14 -10.63 -3.91
CA PRO A 89 -15.77 -9.93 -5.15
C PRO A 89 -16.83 -10.06 -6.26
N TRP A 90 -17.82 -10.94 -6.06
CA TRP A 90 -18.99 -11.11 -6.90
C TRP A 90 -20.22 -10.61 -6.14
N SER A 91 -20.58 -9.34 -6.31
CA SER A 91 -22.01 -9.05 -6.32
C SER A 91 -22.54 -9.75 -7.56
N THR A 92 -23.37 -10.77 -7.36
CA THR A 92 -24.08 -11.41 -8.46
C THR A 92 -24.79 -10.30 -9.22
N GLY A 93 -24.34 -10.02 -10.44
CA GLY A 93 -25.05 -9.12 -11.34
C GLY A 93 -26.44 -9.70 -11.52
N ALA A 94 -27.43 -9.00 -10.99
CA ALA A 94 -28.85 -9.24 -11.24
C ALA A 94 -29.29 -8.32 -12.37
#